data_AF-A0A662JRE3-F1
#
_entry.id   AF-A0A662JRE3-F1
#
_cell.length_a   1.000
_cell.length_b   1.000
_cell.length_c   1.000
_cell.angle_alpha   90.00
_cell.angle_beta   90.00
_cell.angle_gamma   90.00
#
_symmetry.space_group_name_H-M   'P 1'
#
loop_
_entity.id
_entity.type
_entity.pdbx_description
1 polymer ?
#
loop_
_entity_poly.entity_id
_entity_poly.type
_entity_poly.pdbx_seq_one_letter_code
_entity_poly.pdbx_strand_id
1 'polypeptide(L)'
;TDDFVEAAREAKPRVMITEGTRIDRGRTGESEHRVYVKSKTELSNNSKLSIVDFNFKDVDRFRTFYRISKEVGKKMVISFKHACFLERYHSDSKLQVPDSRDENILLLKPKRLTGTYIDEDYTEPYIKKRLGYPNIVTAEEIRDKPEKYMVVLNFWYFNTLIDLKPDGGVYIHSLSEPFNEEMQMSFDRMMNWLKFFNLRFVQAHCSGHINGTDLKELIKKVNPKELYPIHTEHPGMFRKLGIKTRMVKEGKVYKL
;
A
#
# COMPACT_ATOMS: atom_id res chain seq x y z
N THR A 1 5.73 -17.03 1.98
CA THR A 1 5.22 -17.25 3.35
C THR A 1 5.35 -18.69 3.77
N ASP A 2 4.99 -19.66 2.92
CA ASP A 2 5.10 -21.09 3.27
C ASP A 2 6.53 -21.55 3.58
N ASP A 3 7.52 -21.07 2.82
CA ASP A 3 8.94 -21.38 3.08
C ASP A 3 9.38 -20.97 4.49
N PHE A 4 8.91 -19.80 4.96
CA PHE A 4 9.20 -19.33 6.31
C PHE A 4 8.54 -20.22 7.36
N VAL A 5 7.29 -20.64 7.14
CA VAL A 5 6.56 -21.49 8.07
C VAL A 5 7.20 -22.88 8.15
N GLU A 6 7.64 -23.45 7.02
CA GLU A 6 8.39 -24.71 7.02
C GLU A 6 9.72 -24.60 7.74
N ALA A 7 10.52 -23.57 7.43
CA ALA A 7 11.79 -23.33 8.11
C ALA A 7 11.60 -23.14 9.63
N ALA A 8 10.56 -22.41 10.04
CA ALA A 8 10.21 -22.22 11.45
C ALA A 8 9.79 -23.53 12.13
N ARG A 9 9.03 -24.40 11.44
CA ARG A 9 8.66 -25.73 11.95
C ARG A 9 9.89 -26.62 12.12
N GLU A 10 10.76 -26.66 11.12
CA GLU A 10 11.99 -27.47 11.16
C GLU A 10 12.95 -27.04 12.28
N ALA A 11 13.00 -25.74 12.58
CA ALA A 11 13.78 -25.20 13.68
C ALA A 11 13.30 -25.63 15.08
N LYS A 12 12.09 -26.20 15.21
CA LYS A 12 11.47 -26.67 16.48
C LYS A 12 11.64 -25.66 17.63
N PRO A 13 11.14 -24.43 17.49
CA PRO A 13 11.46 -23.33 18.38
C PRO A 13 10.98 -23.61 19.81
N ARG A 14 11.84 -23.32 20.79
CA ARG A 14 11.43 -23.26 22.20
C ARG A 14 10.40 -22.15 22.42
N VAL A 15 10.59 -21.00 21.80
CA VAL A 15 9.72 -19.84 21.94
C VAL A 15 9.35 -19.28 20.58
N MET A 16 8.08 -18.94 20.40
CA MET A 16 7.59 -18.17 19.26
C MET A 16 7.00 -16.86 19.74
N ILE A 17 7.51 -15.76 19.20
CA ILE A 17 6.95 -14.41 19.34
C ILE A 17 6.08 -14.17 18.12
N THR A 18 4.83 -13.76 18.32
CA THR A 18 3.88 -13.64 17.21
C THR A 18 2.99 -12.42 17.37
N GLU A 19 2.62 -11.81 16.25
CA GLU A 19 1.55 -10.81 16.23
C GLU A 19 0.20 -11.46 16.61
N GLY A 20 -0.78 -10.61 16.92
CA GLY A 20 -2.15 -11.04 17.13
C GLY A 20 -3.17 -9.97 16.78
N THR A 21 -2.86 -9.04 15.88
CA THR A 21 -3.73 -7.90 15.53
C THR A 21 -5.16 -8.33 15.20
N ARG A 22 -5.32 -9.52 14.61
CA ARG A 22 -6.59 -10.06 14.14
C ARG A 22 -6.92 -11.44 14.72
N ILE A 23 -6.42 -11.77 15.93
CA ILE A 23 -6.60 -13.11 16.53
C ILE A 23 -8.09 -13.49 16.74
N ASP A 24 -8.96 -12.49 16.86
CA ASP A 24 -10.42 -12.53 16.99
C ASP A 24 -11.16 -12.70 15.68
N ARG A 25 -10.51 -12.37 14.56
CA ARG A 25 -11.15 -12.38 13.24
C ARG A 25 -10.92 -13.71 12.53
N GLY A 26 -12.00 -14.31 12.06
CA GLY A 26 -11.96 -15.51 11.23
C GLY A 26 -11.39 -15.23 9.83
N ARG A 27 -11.28 -16.28 8.99
CA ARG A 27 -11.04 -16.09 7.56
C ARG A 27 -12.11 -15.17 7.01
N THR A 28 -11.68 -14.06 6.41
CA THR A 28 -12.54 -13.28 5.53
C THR A 28 -12.35 -13.80 4.12
N GLY A 29 -13.30 -13.52 3.23
CA GLY A 29 -13.06 -13.78 1.82
C GLY A 29 -12.00 -12.85 1.23
N GLU A 30 -11.44 -11.88 1.95
CA GLU A 30 -10.52 -10.87 1.42
C GLU A 30 -9.16 -11.46 1.13
N SER A 31 -8.59 -11.08 -0.01
CA SER A 31 -7.27 -11.55 -0.43
C SER A 31 -6.65 -10.54 -1.40
N GLU A 32 -5.33 -10.61 -1.55
CA GLU A 32 -4.61 -9.84 -2.57
C GLU A 32 -5.19 -10.10 -3.96
N HIS A 33 -5.58 -11.35 -4.24
CA HIS A 33 -6.24 -11.72 -5.49
C HIS A 33 -7.56 -10.99 -5.69
N ARG A 34 -8.40 -10.86 -4.66
CA ARG A 34 -9.64 -10.09 -4.76
C ARG A 34 -9.40 -8.60 -4.94
N VAL A 35 -8.39 -8.02 -4.28
CA VAL A 35 -8.02 -6.62 -4.52
C VAL A 35 -7.62 -6.44 -5.98
N TYR A 36 -6.80 -7.35 -6.52
CA TYR A 36 -6.42 -7.34 -7.93
C TYR A 36 -7.64 -7.43 -8.86
N VAL A 37 -8.52 -8.43 -8.68
CA VAL A 37 -9.70 -8.62 -9.54
C VAL A 37 -10.65 -7.43 -9.46
N LYS A 38 -10.99 -6.97 -8.25
CA LYS A 38 -11.89 -5.83 -8.06
C LYS A 38 -11.30 -4.56 -8.69
N SER A 39 -10.04 -4.25 -8.39
CA SER A 39 -9.38 -3.06 -8.93
C SER A 39 -9.28 -3.12 -10.45
N LYS A 40 -8.90 -4.27 -11.01
CA LYS A 40 -8.81 -4.45 -12.47
C LYS A 40 -10.14 -4.22 -13.16
N THR A 41 -11.23 -4.82 -12.68
CA THR A 41 -12.57 -4.61 -13.26
C THR A 41 -12.96 -3.13 -13.27
N GLU A 42 -12.74 -2.44 -12.15
CA GLU A 42 -13.07 -1.02 -12.00
C GLU A 42 -12.22 -0.12 -12.89
N LEU A 43 -10.95 -0.47 -13.07
CA LEU A 43 -10.00 0.28 -13.89
C LEU A 43 -10.18 0.02 -15.39
N SER A 44 -10.53 -1.22 -15.79
CA SER A 44 -10.84 -1.59 -17.18
C SER A 44 -12.11 -0.90 -17.69
N ASN A 45 -13.12 -0.71 -16.83
CA ASN A 45 -14.37 -0.05 -17.19
C ASN A 45 -14.29 1.49 -17.10
N ASN A 46 -13.12 2.06 -16.75
CA ASN A 46 -12.94 3.49 -16.57
C ASN A 46 -12.19 4.14 -17.74
N SER A 47 -12.90 4.93 -18.53
CA SER A 47 -12.36 5.76 -19.62
C SER A 47 -11.90 7.15 -19.20
N LYS A 48 -11.97 7.50 -17.91
CA LYS A 48 -11.49 8.77 -17.36
C LYS A 48 -10.19 8.56 -16.54
N LEU A 49 -9.78 9.57 -15.77
CA LEU A 49 -8.60 9.48 -14.90
C LEU A 49 -8.77 8.33 -13.90
N SER A 50 -7.73 7.51 -13.76
CA SER A 50 -7.65 6.48 -12.73
C SER A 50 -6.71 6.93 -11.64
N ILE A 51 -7.18 6.99 -10.40
CA ILE A 51 -6.36 7.27 -9.23
C ILE A 51 -6.35 6.03 -8.34
N VAL A 52 -5.16 5.66 -7.86
CA VAL A 52 -4.97 4.53 -6.93
C VAL A 52 -4.24 5.04 -5.69
N ASP A 53 -4.74 4.65 -4.53
CA ASP A 53 -4.19 5.03 -3.22
C ASP A 53 -3.81 3.78 -2.44
N PHE A 54 -2.53 3.68 -2.12
CA PHE A 54 -1.97 2.63 -1.30
C PHE A 54 -0.74 3.13 -0.58
N ASN A 55 -0.32 2.38 0.45
CA ASN A 55 0.88 2.71 1.19
C ASN A 55 2.10 2.53 0.27
N PHE A 56 2.86 3.60 0.04
CA PHE A 56 4.06 3.56 -0.82
C PHE A 56 5.16 2.58 -0.34
N LYS A 57 5.05 2.07 0.89
CA LYS A 57 5.93 1.02 1.43
C LYS A 57 5.47 -0.40 1.08
N ASP A 58 4.23 -0.55 0.64
CA ASP A 58 3.66 -1.83 0.24
C ASP A 58 4.09 -2.16 -1.19
N VAL A 59 5.16 -2.94 -1.29
CA VAL A 59 5.76 -3.37 -2.55
C VAL A 59 4.82 -4.29 -3.33
N ASP A 60 4.07 -5.14 -2.65
CA ASP A 60 3.14 -6.06 -3.31
C ASP A 60 1.95 -5.31 -3.92
N ARG A 61 1.46 -4.27 -3.24
CA ARG A 61 0.43 -3.39 -3.79
C ARG A 61 0.94 -2.58 -4.97
N PHE A 62 2.17 -2.07 -4.89
CA PHE A 62 2.82 -1.43 -6.02
C PHE A 62 2.88 -2.37 -7.24
N ARG A 63 3.39 -3.60 -7.06
CA ARG A 63 3.47 -4.62 -8.13
C ARG A 63 2.10 -4.95 -8.71
N THR A 64 1.08 -5.03 -7.85
CA THR A 64 -0.31 -5.28 -8.24
C THR A 64 -0.83 -4.18 -9.16
N PHE A 65 -0.72 -2.91 -8.78
CA PHE A 65 -1.21 -1.81 -9.60
C PHE A 65 -0.35 -1.56 -10.84
N TYR A 66 0.97 -1.76 -10.75
CA TYR A 66 1.86 -1.72 -11.91
C TYR A 66 1.50 -2.80 -12.95
N ARG A 67 1.18 -4.01 -12.50
CA ARG A 67 0.67 -5.06 -13.39
C ARG A 67 -0.67 -4.67 -14.01
N ILE A 68 -1.62 -4.21 -13.19
CA ILE A 68 -2.94 -3.81 -13.70
C ILE A 68 -2.79 -2.68 -14.71
N SER A 69 -1.95 -1.67 -14.44
CA SER A 69 -1.76 -0.53 -15.34
C SER A 69 -1.34 -0.99 -16.74
N LYS A 70 -0.38 -1.92 -16.83
CA LYS A 70 0.02 -2.53 -18.11
C LYS A 70 -1.12 -3.29 -18.79
N GLU A 71 -1.85 -4.10 -18.03
CA GLU A 71 -2.95 -4.89 -18.58
C GLU A 71 -4.14 -4.04 -19.06
N VAL A 72 -4.35 -2.85 -18.49
CA VAL A 72 -5.39 -1.91 -18.93
C VAL A 72 -4.86 -0.83 -19.88
N GLY A 73 -3.61 -0.93 -20.32
CA GLY A 73 -3.01 0.01 -21.27
C GLY A 73 -2.75 1.42 -20.73
N LYS A 74 -2.59 1.56 -19.40
CA LYS A 74 -2.31 2.84 -18.72
C LYS A 74 -0.87 2.91 -18.20
N LYS A 75 -0.24 4.08 -18.32
CA LYS A 75 1.04 4.39 -17.68
C LYS A 75 0.83 4.69 -16.21
N MET A 76 1.63 4.08 -15.34
CA MET A 76 1.58 4.32 -13.90
C MET A 76 2.33 5.60 -13.57
N VAL A 77 1.65 6.58 -12.99
CA VAL A 77 2.24 7.88 -12.64
C VAL A 77 2.49 7.91 -11.14
N ILE A 78 3.73 8.17 -10.74
CA ILE A 78 4.15 8.24 -9.34
C ILE A 78 4.81 9.59 -9.01
N SER A 79 4.91 9.91 -7.72
CA SER A 79 5.65 11.09 -7.29
C SER A 79 7.17 10.86 -7.28
N PHE A 80 7.94 11.94 -7.33
CA PHE A 80 9.40 11.90 -7.13
C PHE A 80 9.81 11.25 -5.80
N LYS A 81 9.00 11.42 -4.74
CA LYS A 81 9.24 10.74 -3.46
C LYS A 81 9.06 9.23 -3.60
N HIS A 82 8.01 8.78 -4.28
CA HIS A 82 7.78 7.36 -4.52
C HIS A 82 8.94 6.76 -5.33
N ALA A 83 9.43 7.44 -6.37
CA ALA A 83 10.59 7.00 -7.16
C ALA A 83 11.82 6.72 -6.29
N CYS A 84 12.07 7.52 -5.25
CA CYS A 84 13.16 7.28 -4.31
C CYS A 84 13.06 5.92 -3.60
N PHE A 85 11.85 5.56 -3.16
CA PHE A 85 11.61 4.26 -2.53
C PHE A 85 11.72 3.13 -3.54
N LEU A 86 11.13 3.30 -4.72
CA LEU A 86 11.13 2.31 -5.78
C LEU A 86 12.56 1.95 -6.22
N GLU A 87 13.44 2.93 -6.41
CA GLU A 87 14.85 2.69 -6.74
C GLU A 87 15.57 1.90 -5.65
N ARG A 88 15.26 2.18 -4.38
CA ARG A 88 15.83 1.41 -3.27
C ARG A 88 15.32 -0.03 -3.28
N TYR A 89 14.03 -0.24 -3.51
CA TYR A 89 13.45 -1.59 -3.61
C TYR A 89 13.98 -2.33 -4.84
N HIS A 90 14.19 -1.64 -5.96
CA HIS A 90 14.73 -2.23 -7.20
C HIS A 90 16.15 -2.77 -7.02
N SER A 91 16.94 -2.16 -6.12
CA SER A 91 18.27 -2.67 -5.79
C SER A 91 18.26 -4.04 -5.09
N ASP A 92 17.12 -4.50 -4.57
CA ASP A 92 16.94 -5.84 -4.03
C ASP A 92 16.27 -6.77 -5.06
N SER A 93 17.08 -7.63 -5.68
CA SER A 93 16.63 -8.62 -6.68
C SER A 93 15.49 -9.53 -6.22
N LYS A 94 15.30 -9.74 -4.90
CA LYS A 94 14.22 -10.59 -4.37
C LYS A 94 12.85 -9.94 -4.48
N LEU A 95 12.77 -8.61 -4.53
CA LEU A 95 11.50 -7.87 -4.56
C LEU A 95 10.87 -7.81 -5.95
N GLN A 96 11.67 -8.01 -7.01
CA GLN A 96 11.19 -8.03 -8.41
C GLN A 96 10.31 -6.81 -8.77
N VAL A 97 10.73 -5.62 -8.34
CA VAL A 97 10.08 -4.36 -8.69
C VAL A 97 10.76 -3.72 -9.90
N PRO A 98 10.03 -2.99 -10.76
CA PRO A 98 10.64 -2.27 -11.88
C PRO A 98 11.54 -1.10 -11.41
N ASP A 99 12.45 -0.68 -12.28
CA ASP A 99 13.21 0.57 -12.10
C ASP A 99 12.27 1.79 -12.21
N SER A 100 12.58 2.90 -11.55
CA SER A 100 11.77 4.12 -11.64
C SER A 100 11.73 4.75 -13.03
N ARG A 101 12.64 4.36 -13.93
CA ARG A 101 12.73 4.77 -15.34
C ARG A 101 12.13 3.76 -16.31
N ASP A 102 11.45 2.72 -15.80
CA ASP A 102 10.71 1.78 -16.63
C ASP A 102 9.74 2.51 -17.57
N GLU A 103 9.63 2.04 -18.81
CA GLU A 103 8.81 2.69 -19.84
C GLU A 103 7.33 2.84 -19.44
N ASN A 104 6.83 2.02 -18.50
CA ASN A 104 5.45 2.05 -18.04
C ASN A 104 5.24 2.90 -16.78
N ILE A 105 6.29 3.57 -16.30
CA ILE A 105 6.27 4.46 -15.15
C ILE A 105 6.55 5.88 -15.61
N LEU A 106 5.81 6.85 -15.07
CA LEU A 106 6.05 8.28 -15.26
C LEU A 106 6.19 8.98 -13.90
N LEU A 107 7.01 10.01 -13.84
CA LEU A 107 7.21 10.85 -12.67
C LEU A 107 6.44 12.17 -12.82
N LEU A 108 5.43 12.39 -11.97
CA LEU A 108 4.66 13.63 -11.99
C LEU A 108 5.51 14.80 -11.50
N LYS A 109 5.87 15.72 -12.39
CA LYS A 109 6.56 16.99 -12.06
C LYS A 109 5.56 17.90 -11.33
N PRO A 110 5.78 18.22 -10.04
CA PRO A 110 4.89 19.14 -9.34
C PRO A 110 5.24 20.58 -9.68
N LYS A 111 4.25 21.47 -9.71
CA LYS A 111 4.51 22.92 -9.66
C LYS A 111 5.11 23.29 -8.30
N ARG A 112 6.09 24.17 -8.31
CA ARG A 112 6.78 24.65 -7.11
C ARG A 112 6.81 26.18 -7.10
N LEU A 113 7.10 26.76 -5.94
CA LEU A 113 7.24 28.20 -5.64
C LEU A 113 6.43 29.15 -6.53
N THR A 114 6.93 29.50 -7.72
CA THR A 114 6.26 30.40 -8.67
C THR A 114 4.90 29.90 -9.18
N GLY A 115 4.58 28.62 -8.94
CA GLY A 115 3.41 27.95 -9.48
C GLY A 115 3.62 27.44 -10.90
N THR A 116 4.88 27.30 -11.34
CA THR A 116 5.24 26.83 -12.69
C THR A 116 6.21 25.64 -12.62
N TYR A 117 6.87 25.31 -13.74
CA TYR A 117 7.80 24.19 -13.87
C TYR A 117 9.26 24.62 -14.08
N ILE A 118 9.59 25.89 -13.79
CA ILE A 118 10.96 26.41 -13.93
C ILE A 118 11.93 25.66 -13.03
N ASP A 119 13.13 25.38 -13.53
CA ASP A 119 14.06 24.48 -12.86
C ASP A 119 14.62 25.07 -11.55
N GLU A 120 14.63 26.40 -11.43
CA GLU A 120 15.03 27.15 -10.24
C GLU A 120 14.13 26.85 -9.02
N ASP A 121 12.87 26.48 -9.24
CA ASP A 121 11.92 26.23 -8.16
C ASP A 121 12.19 24.91 -7.41
N TYR A 122 12.98 24.02 -8.02
CA TYR A 122 13.30 22.71 -7.45
C TYR A 122 14.61 22.79 -6.67
N THR A 123 14.49 22.95 -5.36
CA THR A 123 15.62 22.98 -4.43
C THR A 123 15.86 21.63 -3.76
N GLU A 124 14.84 20.77 -3.70
CA GLU A 124 14.92 19.53 -2.96
C GLU A 124 15.80 18.49 -3.68
N PRO A 125 16.83 17.94 -3.00
CA PRO A 125 17.79 17.03 -3.63
C PRO A 125 17.15 15.80 -4.30
N TYR A 126 16.04 15.31 -3.75
CA TYR A 126 15.35 14.13 -4.29
C TYR A 126 14.59 14.43 -5.60
N ILE A 127 14.22 15.69 -5.86
CA ILE A 127 13.65 16.10 -7.15
C ILE A 127 14.78 16.41 -8.12
N LYS A 128 15.75 17.25 -7.73
CA LYS A 128 16.84 17.70 -8.63
C LYS A 128 17.59 16.55 -9.28
N LYS A 129 17.89 15.48 -8.52
CA LYS A 129 18.58 14.28 -9.02
C LYS A 129 17.82 13.53 -10.12
N ARG A 130 16.53 13.82 -10.32
CA ARG A 130 15.63 13.11 -11.24
C ARG A 130 15.01 14.03 -12.30
N LEU A 131 15.31 15.33 -12.30
CA LEU A 131 14.75 16.28 -13.29
C LEU A 131 15.17 15.96 -14.74
N GLY A 132 16.29 15.26 -14.93
CA GLY A 132 16.75 14.80 -16.24
C GLY A 132 16.26 13.41 -16.64
N TYR A 133 15.31 12.81 -15.90
CA TYR A 133 14.80 11.48 -16.25
C TYR A 133 13.95 11.54 -17.52
N PRO A 134 14.00 10.52 -18.39
CA PRO A 134 13.30 10.54 -19.68
C PRO A 134 11.78 10.38 -19.53
N ASN A 135 11.29 10.01 -18.34
CA ASN A 135 9.92 9.63 -18.08
C ASN A 135 9.20 10.60 -17.13
N ILE A 136 9.44 11.91 -17.29
CA ILE A 136 8.73 12.96 -16.54
C ILE A 136 7.44 13.34 -17.27
N VAL A 137 6.38 13.61 -16.50
CA VAL A 137 5.09 14.07 -17.02
C VAL A 137 4.56 15.21 -16.16
N THR A 138 3.89 16.18 -16.78
CA THR A 138 3.21 17.30 -16.10
C THR A 138 1.72 17.00 -15.86
N ALA A 139 1.10 17.78 -14.98
CA ALA A 139 -0.34 17.63 -14.73
C ALA A 139 -1.19 18.00 -15.96
N GLU A 140 -0.73 18.94 -16.79
CA GLU A 140 -1.36 19.34 -18.04
C GLU A 140 -1.33 18.20 -19.07
N GLU A 141 -0.19 17.54 -19.25
CA GLU A 141 -0.08 16.37 -20.15
C GLU A 141 -0.97 15.19 -19.72
N ILE A 142 -1.18 15.02 -18.41
CA ILE A 142 -2.13 14.03 -17.88
C ILE A 142 -3.57 14.46 -18.20
N ARG A 143 -3.89 15.73 -18.01
CA ARG A 143 -5.23 16.28 -18.23
C ARG A 143 -5.67 16.21 -19.69
N ASP A 144 -4.74 16.30 -20.63
CA ASP A 144 -5.03 16.21 -22.06
C ASP A 144 -5.44 14.80 -22.50
N LYS A 145 -4.96 13.75 -21.80
CA LYS A 145 -5.22 12.33 -22.14
C LYS A 145 -5.41 11.48 -20.89
N PRO A 146 -6.36 11.81 -20.00
CA PRO A 146 -6.48 11.23 -18.66
C PRO A 146 -6.71 9.73 -18.68
N GLU A 147 -7.34 9.21 -19.74
CA GLU A 147 -7.60 7.79 -19.96
C GLU A 147 -6.33 6.95 -20.05
N LYS A 148 -5.19 7.55 -20.38
CA LYS A 148 -3.89 6.87 -20.54
C LYS A 148 -3.12 6.70 -19.23
N TYR A 149 -3.60 7.26 -18.13
CA TYR A 149 -2.82 7.36 -16.90
C TYR A 149 -3.53 6.72 -15.70
N MET A 150 -2.72 6.07 -14.87
CA MET A 150 -3.08 5.60 -13.54
C MET A 150 -2.19 6.32 -12.53
N VAL A 151 -2.73 7.30 -11.82
CA VAL A 151 -1.98 8.16 -10.89
C VAL A 151 -2.00 7.57 -9.50
N VAL A 152 -0.82 7.34 -8.92
CA VAL A 152 -0.67 6.99 -7.50
C VAL A 152 -0.74 8.28 -6.68
N LEU A 153 -1.86 8.49 -6.00
CA LEU A 153 -2.10 9.71 -5.23
C LEU A 153 -2.81 9.38 -3.92
N ASN A 154 -2.17 9.73 -2.81
CA ASN A 154 -2.77 9.61 -1.49
C ASN A 154 -3.41 10.93 -1.04
N PHE A 155 -4.25 10.84 -0.02
CA PHE A 155 -4.98 11.98 0.56
C PHE A 155 -4.10 13.21 0.85
N TRP A 156 -2.88 13.01 1.37
CA TRP A 156 -1.97 14.10 1.75
C TRP A 156 -1.44 14.92 0.57
N TYR A 157 -1.57 14.38 -0.66
CA TYR A 157 -1.15 15.04 -1.88
C TYR A 157 -2.34 15.48 -2.76
N PHE A 158 -3.56 15.52 -2.22
CA PHE A 158 -4.76 15.92 -2.97
C PHE A 158 -4.75 17.35 -3.50
N ASN A 159 -3.86 18.22 -3.01
CA ASN A 159 -3.59 19.51 -3.65
C ASN A 159 -3.18 19.36 -5.13
N THR A 160 -2.60 18.21 -5.51
CA THR A 160 -2.28 17.86 -6.90
C THR A 160 -3.54 17.77 -7.78
N LEU A 161 -4.71 17.48 -7.22
CA LEU A 161 -5.98 17.46 -7.96
C LEU A 161 -6.36 18.83 -8.53
N ILE A 162 -5.90 19.92 -7.91
CA ILE A 162 -6.09 21.30 -8.40
C ILE A 162 -5.42 21.48 -9.77
N ASP A 163 -4.28 20.83 -9.98
CA ASP A 163 -3.55 20.87 -11.25
C ASP A 163 -4.01 19.78 -12.22
N LEU A 164 -4.35 18.59 -11.72
CA LEU A 164 -4.87 17.51 -12.57
C LEU A 164 -6.25 17.85 -13.15
N LYS A 165 -7.08 18.58 -12.38
CA LYS A 165 -8.47 18.98 -12.71
C LYS A 165 -9.28 17.85 -13.36
N PRO A 166 -9.36 16.66 -12.72
CA PRO A 166 -10.15 15.58 -13.28
C PRO A 166 -11.62 16.00 -13.38
N ASP A 167 -12.24 15.73 -14.52
CA ASP A 167 -13.69 15.78 -14.70
C ASP A 167 -14.28 14.39 -14.40
N GLY A 168 -14.08 13.90 -13.18
CA GLY A 168 -14.46 12.56 -12.75
C GLY A 168 -13.48 11.44 -13.13
N GLY A 169 -13.88 10.21 -12.82
CA GLY A 169 -13.03 9.03 -12.90
C GLY A 169 -13.20 8.12 -11.70
N VAL A 170 -12.19 7.30 -11.41
CA VAL A 170 -12.22 6.34 -10.29
C VAL A 170 -11.06 6.60 -9.32
N TYR A 171 -11.37 6.52 -8.03
CA TYR A 171 -10.41 6.52 -6.93
C TYR A 171 -10.46 5.16 -6.24
N ILE A 172 -9.44 4.32 -6.48
CA ILE A 172 -9.29 3.04 -5.82
C ILE A 172 -8.54 3.26 -4.50
N HIS A 173 -9.25 3.11 -3.39
CA HIS A 173 -8.67 3.20 -2.05
C HIS A 173 -8.28 1.80 -1.56
N SER A 174 -6.97 1.54 -1.53
CA SER A 174 -6.36 0.26 -1.14
C SER A 174 -5.62 0.37 0.19
N LEU A 175 -6.29 0.98 1.16
CA LEU A 175 -5.86 1.16 2.53
C LEU A 175 -6.98 0.70 3.48
N SER A 176 -6.62 0.45 4.74
CA SER A 176 -7.60 0.11 5.78
C SER A 176 -8.62 1.22 5.97
N GLU A 177 -9.84 0.83 6.34
CA GLU A 177 -10.86 1.78 6.77
C GLU A 177 -10.44 2.49 8.08
N PRO A 178 -10.94 3.71 8.32
CA PRO A 178 -10.72 4.41 9.58
C PRO A 178 -11.10 3.55 10.80
N PHE A 179 -10.25 3.55 11.82
CA PHE A 179 -10.49 2.81 13.07
C PHE A 179 -10.47 3.71 14.31
N ASN A 180 -10.25 5.02 14.13
CA ASN A 180 -10.33 6.02 15.18
C ASN A 180 -10.91 7.34 14.63
N GLU A 181 -11.24 8.25 15.53
CA GLU A 181 -11.92 9.52 15.21
C GLU A 181 -11.08 10.41 14.28
N GLU A 182 -9.77 10.52 14.52
CA GLU A 182 -8.86 11.35 13.70
C GLU A 182 -8.80 10.83 12.24
N MET A 183 -8.77 9.50 12.08
CA MET A 183 -8.83 8.88 10.77
C MET A 183 -10.19 9.09 10.11
N GLN A 184 -11.29 9.06 10.87
CA GLN A 184 -12.62 9.33 10.34
C GLN A 184 -12.71 10.77 9.80
N MET A 185 -12.22 11.75 10.54
CA MET A 185 -12.16 13.15 10.08
C MET A 185 -11.31 13.32 8.82
N SER A 186 -10.23 12.55 8.70
CA SER A 186 -9.37 12.56 7.51
C SER A 186 -10.06 11.92 6.31
N PHE A 187 -10.78 10.83 6.53
CA PHE A 187 -11.57 10.14 5.52
C PHE A 187 -12.72 11.02 5.01
N ASP A 188 -13.43 11.73 5.88
CA ASP A 188 -14.51 12.64 5.49
C ASP A 188 -13.97 13.79 4.61
N ARG A 189 -12.80 14.33 4.96
CA ARG A 189 -12.10 15.33 4.12
C ARG A 189 -11.74 14.73 2.76
N MET A 190 -11.18 13.53 2.72
CA MET A 190 -10.88 12.83 1.47
C MET A 190 -12.13 12.67 0.60
N MET A 191 -13.25 12.21 1.18
CA MET A 191 -14.51 12.03 0.46
C MET A 191 -15.07 13.34 -0.10
N ASN A 192 -14.91 14.46 0.61
CA ASN A 192 -15.30 15.77 0.11
C ASN A 192 -14.49 16.18 -1.13
N TRP A 193 -13.19 15.93 -1.14
CA TRP A 193 -12.35 16.14 -2.33
C TRP A 193 -12.79 15.27 -3.50
N LEU A 194 -13.03 13.97 -3.27
CA LEU A 194 -13.49 13.06 -4.32
C LEU A 194 -14.83 13.52 -4.91
N LYS A 195 -15.76 13.96 -4.05
CA LYS A 195 -17.06 14.52 -4.47
C LYS A 195 -16.89 15.78 -5.31
N PHE A 196 -16.02 16.70 -4.90
CA PHE A 196 -15.77 17.95 -5.61
C PHE A 196 -15.25 17.70 -7.04
N PHE A 197 -14.38 16.70 -7.21
CA PHE A 197 -13.81 16.30 -8.50
C PHE A 197 -14.61 15.22 -9.25
N ASN A 198 -15.82 14.86 -8.76
CA ASN A 198 -16.67 13.82 -9.33
C ASN A 198 -15.97 12.44 -9.47
N LEU A 199 -15.05 12.13 -8.56
CA LEU A 199 -14.31 10.87 -8.53
C LEU A 199 -15.12 9.81 -7.77
N ARG A 200 -15.35 8.67 -8.42
CA ARG A 200 -16.05 7.54 -7.80
C ARG A 200 -15.10 6.79 -6.87
N PHE A 201 -15.45 6.76 -5.60
CA PHE A 201 -14.71 6.01 -4.58
C PHE A 201 -14.96 4.50 -4.69
N VAL A 202 -13.88 3.72 -4.62
CA VAL A 202 -13.91 2.26 -4.60
C VAL A 202 -12.96 1.75 -3.52
N GLN A 203 -13.52 1.14 -2.48
CA GLN A 203 -12.73 0.45 -1.44
C GLN A 203 -12.21 -0.89 -1.99
N ALA A 204 -10.90 -1.08 -2.07
CA ALA A 204 -10.26 -2.31 -2.51
C ALA A 204 -9.03 -2.63 -1.65
N HIS A 205 -9.27 -3.11 -0.44
CA HIS A 205 -8.22 -3.41 0.54
C HIS A 205 -8.32 -4.85 1.03
N CYS A 206 -7.19 -5.44 1.37
CA CYS A 206 -7.09 -6.60 2.24
C CYS A 206 -6.00 -6.34 3.26
N SER A 207 -6.22 -6.76 4.50
CA SER A 207 -5.26 -6.52 5.57
C SER A 207 -3.97 -7.32 5.35
N GLY A 208 -2.82 -6.69 5.57
CA GLY A 208 -1.50 -7.34 5.58
C GLY A 208 -1.22 -8.18 6.83
N HIS A 209 -2.11 -8.17 7.83
CA HIS A 209 -1.99 -8.97 9.04
C HIS A 209 -2.71 -10.32 8.87
N ILE A 210 -2.07 -11.40 9.33
CA ILE A 210 -2.65 -12.74 9.29
C ILE A 210 -3.96 -12.79 10.07
N ASN A 211 -5.00 -13.42 9.51
CA ASN A 211 -6.26 -13.57 10.24
C ASN A 211 -6.11 -14.60 11.36
N GLY A 212 -6.99 -14.53 12.36
CA GLY A 212 -6.94 -15.38 13.52
C GLY A 212 -7.12 -16.87 13.24
N THR A 213 -7.71 -17.28 12.11
CA THR A 213 -7.82 -18.70 11.76
C THR A 213 -6.47 -19.22 11.26
N ASP A 214 -5.89 -18.53 10.28
CA ASP A 214 -4.60 -18.91 9.69
C ASP A 214 -3.47 -18.75 10.69
N LEU A 215 -3.53 -17.75 11.59
CA LEU A 215 -2.56 -17.59 12.67
C LEU A 215 -2.57 -18.79 13.63
N LYS A 216 -3.77 -19.29 13.98
CA LYS A 216 -3.90 -20.47 14.85
C LYS A 216 -3.38 -21.72 14.15
N GLU A 217 -3.62 -21.87 12.85
CA GLU A 217 -3.08 -22.97 12.05
C GLU A 217 -1.55 -22.89 11.94
N LEU A 218 -1.01 -21.70 11.69
CA LEU A 218 0.44 -21.44 11.63
C LEU A 218 1.10 -21.80 12.96
N ILE A 219 0.56 -21.32 14.09
CA ILE A 219 1.06 -21.63 15.43
C ILE A 219 1.04 -23.15 15.68
N LYS A 220 -0.05 -23.83 15.31
CA LYS A 220 -0.14 -25.30 15.43
C LYS A 220 0.88 -26.01 14.55
N LYS A 221 1.12 -25.52 13.34
CA LYS A 221 2.07 -26.10 12.38
C LYS A 221 3.52 -25.94 12.84
N VAL A 222 3.88 -24.76 13.36
CA VAL A 222 5.21 -24.49 13.93
C VAL A 222 5.42 -25.25 15.25
N ASN A 223 4.36 -25.42 16.04
CA ASN A 223 4.34 -26.16 17.31
C ASN A 223 5.45 -25.74 18.31
N PRO A 224 5.51 -24.46 18.72
CA PRO A 224 6.51 -23.99 19.67
C PRO A 224 6.22 -24.50 21.09
N LYS A 225 7.26 -24.60 21.95
CA LYS A 225 7.05 -24.96 23.37
C LYS A 225 6.37 -23.84 24.16
N GLU A 226 6.66 -22.57 23.86
CA GLU A 226 6.07 -21.39 24.49
C GLU A 226 5.69 -20.31 23.48
N LEU A 227 4.59 -19.59 23.75
CA LEU A 227 4.09 -18.47 22.93
C LEU A 227 4.16 -17.14 23.67
N TYR A 228 4.61 -16.11 22.95
CA TYR A 228 4.72 -14.74 23.44
C TYR A 228 3.96 -13.82 22.47
N PRO A 229 2.63 -13.68 22.63
CA PRO A 229 1.84 -12.81 21.77
C PRO A 229 2.21 -11.34 22.02
N ILE A 230 2.53 -10.62 20.95
CA ILE A 230 2.76 -9.17 20.90
C ILE A 230 1.79 -8.56 19.90
N HIS A 231 1.71 -7.22 19.85
CA HIS A 231 0.93 -6.50 18.84
C HIS A 231 -0.53 -7.01 18.74
N THR A 232 -1.23 -7.04 19.87
CA THR A 232 -2.60 -7.56 20.00
C THR A 232 -3.34 -6.89 21.15
N GLU A 233 -4.61 -6.58 20.95
CA GLU A 233 -5.52 -6.13 22.02
C GLU A 233 -6.20 -7.31 22.76
N HIS A 234 -6.14 -8.52 22.16
CA HIS A 234 -6.77 -9.73 22.70
C HIS A 234 -5.78 -10.85 23.09
N PRO A 235 -4.72 -10.59 23.87
CA PRO A 235 -3.67 -11.58 24.17
C PRO A 235 -4.22 -12.81 24.93
N GLY A 236 -5.32 -12.66 25.68
CA GLY A 236 -5.96 -13.75 26.41
C GLY A 236 -6.44 -14.90 25.52
N MET A 237 -6.72 -14.65 24.25
CA MET A 237 -7.21 -15.70 23.33
C MET A 237 -6.16 -16.74 22.95
N PHE A 238 -4.87 -16.39 23.03
CA PHE A 238 -3.78 -17.33 22.80
C PHE A 238 -3.75 -18.47 23.83
N ARG A 239 -4.29 -18.25 25.03
CA ARG A 239 -4.42 -19.31 26.06
C ARG A 239 -5.30 -20.47 25.62
N LYS A 240 -6.26 -20.23 24.71
CA LYS A 240 -7.17 -21.26 24.19
C LYS A 240 -6.49 -22.21 23.20
N LEU A 241 -5.22 -21.99 22.85
CA LEU A 241 -4.49 -22.79 21.86
C LEU A 241 -3.78 -24.02 22.45
N GLY A 242 -3.87 -24.25 23.75
CA GLY A 242 -3.27 -25.43 24.40
C GLY A 242 -1.74 -25.40 24.47
N ILE A 243 -1.12 -24.27 24.10
CA ILE A 243 0.33 -24.05 24.19
C ILE A 243 0.61 -23.12 25.37
N LYS A 244 1.72 -23.37 26.08
CA LYS A 244 2.15 -22.52 27.20
C LYS A 244 2.34 -21.09 26.70
N THR A 245 1.45 -20.20 27.11
CA THR A 245 1.41 -18.82 26.59
C THR A 245 1.77 -17.83 27.68
N ARG A 246 2.77 -16.99 27.45
CA ARG A 246 3.20 -15.93 28.35
C ARG A 246 2.67 -14.58 27.90
N MET A 247 1.85 -13.94 28.74
CA MET A 247 1.42 -12.56 28.50
C MET A 247 2.60 -11.62 28.74
N VAL A 248 2.99 -10.92 27.68
CA VAL A 248 4.10 -9.97 27.71
C VAL A 248 3.67 -8.65 28.34
N LYS A 249 4.62 -7.96 28.97
CA LYS A 249 4.48 -6.62 29.53
C LYS A 249 5.58 -5.75 28.94
N GLU A 250 5.23 -4.53 28.56
CA GLU A 250 6.19 -3.55 28.07
C GLU A 250 7.30 -3.30 29.10
N GLY A 251 8.54 -3.13 28.62
CA GLY A 251 9.73 -2.89 29.45
C GLY A 251 10.20 -4.10 30.29
N LYS A 252 9.50 -5.24 30.27
CA LYS A 252 9.88 -6.42 31.06
C LYS A 252 10.87 -7.31 30.31
N VAL A 253 11.95 -7.70 30.99
CA VAL A 253 12.91 -8.69 30.51
C VAL A 253 12.40 -10.11 30.79
N TYR A 254 12.49 -10.97 29.77
CA TYR A 254 12.13 -12.38 29.86
C TYR A 254 13.36 -13.26 29.58
N LYS A 255 13.70 -14.14 30.53
CA LYS A 255 14.75 -15.15 30.33
C LYS A 255 14.13 -16.37 29.66
N LEU A 256 14.70 -16.77 28.51
CA LEU A 256 14.24 -17.89 27.70
C LEU A 256 14.91 -19.19 28.10
#